data_AF-A0A963J4W7-F1
#
_entry.id   AF-A0A963J4W7-F1
#
_cell.length_a   1.000
_cell.length_b   1.000
_cell.length_c   1.000
_cell.angle_alpha   90.00
_cell.angle_beta   90.00
_cell.angle_gamma   90.00
#
_symmetry.space_group_name_H-M   'P 1'
#
loop_
_entity.id
_entity.type
_entity.pdbx_description
1 polymer ?
#
loop_
_entity_poly.entity_id
_entity_poly.type
_entity_poly.pdbx_seq_one_letter_code
_entity_poly.pdbx_strand_id
1 'polypeptide(L)' 'MLNIFTLANGRLVQEEIESLEELSRFQPIWVDLESPTLDEKRWVTQYYGLSIPEDAMDEDIEESARFYEEDNGEL' A
#
# COMPACT_ATOMS: atom_id res chain seq x y z
N MET A 1 4.25 -9.86 -3.34
CA MET A 1 5.45 -9.47 -2.57
C MET A 1 5.21 -8.09 -2.02
N LEU A 2 5.30 -7.96 -0.69
CA LEU A 2 5.13 -6.73 0.05
C LEU A 2 6.48 -6.17 0.51
N ASN A 3 6.78 -4.92 0.14
CA ASN A 3 7.92 -4.16 0.66
C ASN A 3 7.44 -2.91 1.38
N ILE A 4 8.15 -2.51 2.43
CA ILE A 4 7.82 -1.33 3.22
C ILE A 4 9.04 -0.43 3.35
N PHE A 5 8.83 0.88 3.23
CA PHE A 5 9.90 1.87 3.35
C PHE A 5 9.60 2.92 4.42
N THR A 6 10.53 3.07 5.36
CA THR A 6 10.51 4.10 6.40
C THR A 6 11.47 5.23 6.06
N LEU A 7 11.32 6.37 6.74
CA LEU A 7 12.21 7.52 6.56
C LEU A 7 13.19 7.63 7.73
N ALA A 8 14.48 7.46 7.46
CA ALA A 8 15.54 7.68 8.44
C ALA A 8 16.49 8.78 7.93
N ASN A 9 16.58 9.90 8.65
CA ASN A 9 17.43 11.03 8.29
C ASN A 9 17.22 11.53 6.85
N GLY A 10 15.96 11.57 6.40
CA GLY A 10 15.60 12.00 5.05
C GLY A 10 15.93 10.98 3.95
N ARG A 11 16.22 9.72 4.30
CA ARG A 11 16.45 8.63 3.34
C ARG A 11 15.45 7.52 3.52
N LEU A 12 15.02 6.93 2.41
CA LEU A 12 14.22 5.71 2.41
C LEU A 12 15.07 4.55 2.91
N VAL A 13 14.55 3.81 3.88
CA VAL A 13 15.10 2.54 4.37
C VAL A 13 14.06 1.48 4.11
N GLN A 14 14.47 0.41 3.42
CA GLN A 14 13.61 -0.74 3.18
C GLN A 14 13.60 -1.63 4.41
N GLU A 15 12.40 -2.01 4.85
CA GLU A 15 12.17 -2.96 5.93
C GLU A 15 11.66 -4.26 5.31
N GLU A 16 12.24 -5.39 5.72
CA GLU A 16 11.73 -6.71 5.38
C GLU A 16 10.63 -7.09 6.37
N ILE A 17 9.48 -7.53 5.85
CA ILE A 17 8.32 -7.90 6.67
C ILE A 17 8.16 -9.41 6.59
N GLU A 18 8.34 -10.10 7.72
CA GLU A 18 8.19 -11.56 7.79
C GLU A 18 6.85 -11.96 8.42
N SER A 19 6.13 -11.02 9.04
CA SER A 19 4.85 -11.29 9.73
C SER A 19 3.91 -10.09 9.78
N LEU A 20 2.63 -10.38 10.04
CA LEU A 20 1.59 -9.37 10.20
C LEU A 20 1.82 -8.46 11.42
N GLU A 21 2.33 -9.02 12.50
CA GLU A 21 2.63 -8.27 13.72
C GLU A 21 3.76 -7.26 13.50
N GLU A 22 4.70 -7.53 12.60
CA GLU A 22 5.80 -6.61 12.27
C GLU A 22 5.31 -5.37 11.53
N LEU A 23 4.36 -5.52 10.60
CA LEU A 23 3.71 -4.40 9.90
C LEU A 23 3.25 -3.31 10.88
N SER A 24 2.63 -3.71 11.99
CA SER A 24 2.10 -2.78 13.00
C SER A 24 3.15 -1.90 13.70
N ARG A 25 4.43 -2.27 13.60
CA ARG A 25 5.55 -1.57 14.25
C ARG A 25 6.08 -0.41 13.41
N PHE A 26 5.74 -0.39 12.13
CA PHE A 26 6.27 0.59 11.19
C PHE A 26 5.23 1.67 10.88
N GLN A 27 5.71 2.91 10.74
CA GLN A 27 4.98 4.01 10.13
C GLN A 27 5.66 4.35 8.80
N PRO A 28 5.39 3.57 7.74
CA PRO A 28 6.05 3.78 6.49
C PRO A 28 5.55 5.02 5.77
N ILE A 29 6.39 5.52 4.89
CA ILE A 29 6.01 6.58 3.95
C ILE A 29 5.72 6.01 2.55
N TRP A 30 6.11 4.77 2.30
CA TRP A 30 5.81 4.05 1.06
C TRP A 30 5.66 2.55 1.34
N VAL A 31 4.58 1.98 0.80
CA VAL A 31 4.31 0.55 0.75
C VAL A 31 4.26 0.15 -0.72
N ASP A 32 5.02 -0.87 -1.10
CA ASP A 32 5.10 -1.38 -2.46
C ASP A 32 4.55 -2.80 -2.54
N LEU A 33 3.63 -3.01 -3.47
CA LEU A 33 2.87 -4.24 -3.65
C LEU A 33 3.08 -4.77 -5.07
N GLU A 34 3.98 -5.75 -5.21
CA GLU A 34 4.24 -6.41 -6.49
C GLU A 34 3.56 -7.78 -6.52
N SER A 35 2.56 -7.95 -7.39
CA SER A 35 1.74 -9.19 -7.46
C SER A 35 1.36 -9.71 -6.07
N PRO A 36 0.71 -8.88 -5.22
CA PRO A 36 0.47 -9.25 -3.84
C PRO A 36 -0.53 -10.38 -3.72
N THR A 37 -0.38 -11.20 -2.68
CA THR A 37 -1.42 -12.13 -2.26
C THR A 37 -2.61 -11.38 -1.67
N LEU A 38 -3.77 -12.03 -1.63
CA LEU A 38 -4.97 -11.45 -1.01
C LEU A 38 -4.75 -11.09 0.47
N ASP A 39 -3.93 -11.88 1.18
CA ASP A 39 -3.61 -11.63 2.57
C ASP A 39 -2.70 -10.39 2.72
N GLU A 40 -1.67 -10.23 1.88
CA GLU A 40 -0.83 -9.03 1.85
C GLU A 40 -1.67 -7.74 1.63
N LYS A 41 -2.64 -7.76 0.68
CA LYS A 41 -3.56 -6.63 0.47
C LYS A 41 -4.38 -6.34 1.73
N ARG A 42 -4.96 -7.37 2.36
CA ARG A 42 -5.77 -7.22 3.57
C ARG A 42 -4.98 -6.64 4.73
N TRP A 43 -3.73 -7.05 4.89
CA TRP A 43 -2.85 -6.54 5.94
C TRP A 43 -2.65 -5.03 5.79
N VAL A 44 -2.32 -4.56 4.60
CA VAL A 44 -2.13 -3.13 4.33
C VAL A 44 -3.41 -2.33 4.63
N THR A 45 -4.56 -2.80 4.15
CA THR A 45 -5.85 -2.15 4.42
C THR A 45 -6.20 -2.11 5.91
N GLN A 46 -6.00 -3.22 6.64
CA GLN A 46 -6.35 -3.30 8.05
C GLN A 46 -5.44 -2.43 8.95
N TYR A 47 -4.15 -2.40 8.66
CA TYR A 47 -3.17 -1.71 9.54
C TYR A 47 -3.01 -0.23 9.22
N TYR A 48 -3.08 0.14 7.95
CA TYR A 48 -2.91 1.54 7.53
C TYR A 48 -4.22 2.24 7.19
N GLY A 49 -5.34 1.51 7.21
CA GLY A 49 -6.67 2.07 6.95
C GLY A 49 -6.91 2.43 5.49
N LEU A 50 -6.07 1.97 4.57
CA LEU A 50 -6.14 2.32 3.15
C LEU A 50 -7.05 1.38 2.36
N SER A 51 -7.89 1.95 1.51
CA SER A 51 -8.64 1.18 0.52
C SER A 51 -7.75 0.92 -0.71
N ILE A 52 -7.49 -0.35 -1.03
CA ILE A 52 -6.77 -0.72 -2.26
C ILE A 52 -7.80 -1.21 -3.28
N PRO A 53 -7.97 -0.53 -4.43
CA PRO A 53 -8.89 -0.96 -5.47
C PRO A 53 -8.51 -2.34 -6.01
N GLU A 54 -9.49 -3.22 -6.22
CA GLU A 54 -9.24 -4.55 -6.77
C GLU A 54 -8.83 -4.49 -8.26
N ASP A 55 -9.29 -3.44 -8.94
CA ASP A 55 -9.08 -3.06 -10.33
C ASP A 55 -7.95 -2.05 -10.52
N ALA A 56 -7.13 -1.77 -9.49
CA ALA A 56 -5.98 -0.85 -9.62
C ALA A 56 -4.97 -1.27 -10.72
N MET A 57 -5.06 -2.50 -11.22
CA MET A 57 -4.27 -3.02 -12.34
C MET A 57 -5.07 -3.23 -13.64
N ASP A 58 -6.34 -2.82 -13.70
CA ASP A 58 -7.16 -3.01 -14.89
C ASP A 58 -6.66 -2.15 -16.06
N GLU A 59 -6.91 -2.64 -17.28
CA GLU A 59 -6.45 -2.03 -18.53
C GLU A 59 -7.26 -0.79 -18.94
N ASP A 60 -8.18 -0.35 -18.08
CA ASP A 60 -9.04 0.79 -18.36
C ASP A 60 -8.21 2.08 -18.48
N ILE A 61 -8.19 2.62 -19.70
CA ILE A 61 -7.41 3.80 -20.05
C ILE A 61 -8.15 5.11 -19.80
N GLU A 62 -9.42 5.02 -19.41
CA GLU A 62 -10.27 6.18 -19.17
C GLU A 62 -9.74 7.02 -18.00
N GLU A 63 -9.78 8.34 -18.13
CA GLU A 63 -9.25 9.25 -17.11
C GLU A 63 -9.90 9.01 -15.74
N SER A 64 -11.21 8.75 -15.72
CA SER A 64 -11.97 8.46 -14.50
C SER A 64 -11.62 7.14 -13.83
N ALA A 65 -11.03 6.18 -14.56
CA ALA A 65 -10.54 4.92 -13.99
C ALA A 65 -9.13 5.07 -13.40
N ARG A 66 -8.41 6.14 -13.77
CA ARG A 66 -7.00 6.35 -13.39
C ARG A 66 -6.79 7.51 -12.41
N PHE A 67 -7.71 8.46 -12.38
CA PHE A 67 -7.66 9.64 -11.54
C PHE A 67 -9.06 9.91 -10.96
N TYR A 68 -9.20 9.65 -9.67
CA TYR A 68 -10.38 9.99 -8.90
C TYR A 68 -9.94 10.35 -7.48
N GLU A 69 -10.76 11.12 -6.77
CA GLU A 69 -10.57 11.45 -5.36
C GLU A 69 -11.82 10.93 -4.64
N GLU A 70 -11.65 10.00 -3.69
CA GLU A 70 -12.78 9.56 -2.88
C GLU A 70 -13.12 10.64 -1.82
N ASP A 71 -14.39 10.71 -1.42
CA ASP A 71 -14.94 11.75 -0.52
C ASP A 71 -14.27 11.79 0.88
N ASN A 72 -13.46 10.79 1.21
CA ASN A 72 -12.64 10.68 2.43
C ASN A 72 -11.20 11.20 2.25
N GLY A 73 -10.79 11.63 1.05
CA GLY A 73 -9.43 12.03 0.71
C GLY A 73 -8.48 10.87 0.42
N GLU A 74 -8.97 9.65 0.25
CA GLU A 74 -8.18 8.52 -0.28
C GLU A 74 -8.13 8.60 -1.81
N LEU A 75 -6.91 8.47 -2.35
CA LEU A 75 -6.61 8.32 -3.77
C LEU A 75 -6.32 6.84 -4.05
#